data_AF-A0A960APM0-F1
#
_entry.id   AF-A0A960APM0-F1
#
_cell.length_a   1.000
_cell.length_b   1.000
_cell.length_c   1.000
_cell.angle_alpha   90.00
_cell.angle_beta   90.00
_cell.angle_gamma   90.00
#
_symmetry.space_group_name_H-M   'P 1'
#
loop_
_entity.id
_entity.type
_entity.pdbx_description
1 polymer ?
#
loop_
_entity_poly.entity_id
_entity_poly.type
_entity_poly.pdbx_seq_one_letter_code
_entity_poly.pdbx_strand_id
1 'polypeptide(L)'
;MAATVPEQITRLQVTFKIARFIPETDEEPHYEEYTVEALPTDRVLTVLQKIKDEVDGTLTFRRSCAHGICGSDAMRINGRNRLACKTLIKDLNIKKPVVVEAIKGLPLEKDLVVDMEPFFQAYRDVMPFLISEGHDPTKERLQTIEDRAVFDDTTKCILCACCTTSCPVFWSDGQYFGPQAIVGAHRFIFDSR
;
A
#
# COMPACT_ATOMS: atom_id res chain seq x y z
N MET A 1 0.09 -22.74 41.19
CA MET A 1 -0.11 -21.52 40.38
C MET A 1 -1.30 -21.78 39.48
N ALA A 2 -2.47 -21.23 39.81
CA ALA A 2 -3.66 -21.39 38.98
C ALA A 2 -3.42 -20.66 37.66
N ALA A 3 -3.54 -21.38 36.54
CA ALA A 3 -3.50 -20.79 35.22
C ALA A 3 -4.65 -19.77 35.13
N THR A 4 -4.30 -18.50 34.95
CA THR A 4 -5.27 -17.46 34.63
C THR A 4 -5.94 -17.84 33.32
N VAL A 5 -7.26 -18.04 33.37
CA VAL A 5 -8.09 -18.19 32.18
C VAL A 5 -7.80 -17.00 31.26
N PRO A 6 -7.48 -17.21 29.97
CA PRO A 6 -7.23 -16.09 29.07
C PRO A 6 -8.46 -15.19 29.07
N GLU A 7 -8.22 -13.89 29.21
CA GLU A 7 -9.23 -12.84 29.11
C GLU A 7 -10.11 -13.08 27.89
N GLN A 8 -11.42 -13.07 28.10
CA GLN A 8 -12.41 -13.45 27.09
C GLN A 8 -12.24 -12.54 25.87
N ILE A 9 -11.74 -13.09 24.77
CA ILE A 9 -11.45 -12.34 23.54
C ILE A 9 -12.76 -11.75 23.02
N THR A 10 -12.98 -10.46 23.26
CA THR A 10 -14.23 -9.78 22.91
C THR A 10 -14.20 -9.43 21.43
N ARG A 11 -15.08 -10.06 20.64
CA ARG A 11 -15.33 -9.69 19.25
C ARG A 11 -16.12 -8.39 19.19
N LEU A 12 -15.73 -7.52 18.27
CA LEU A 12 -16.36 -6.24 18.01
C LEU A 12 -17.15 -6.36 16.71
N GLN A 13 -18.36 -5.83 16.68
CA GLN A 13 -19.07 -5.61 15.43
C GLN A 13 -18.54 -4.33 14.78
N VAL A 14 -18.02 -4.46 13.56
CA VAL A 14 -17.43 -3.34 12.82
C VAL A 14 -18.10 -3.25 11.45
N THR A 15 -18.56 -2.05 11.11
CA THR A 15 -19.12 -1.77 9.78
C THR A 15 -18.01 -1.24 8.87
N PHE A 16 -17.84 -1.86 7.71
CA PHE A 16 -16.96 -1.43 6.64
C PHE A 16 -17.80 -0.84 5.52
N LYS A 17 -17.48 0.39 5.10
CA LYS A 17 -18.07 1.05 3.94
C LYS A 17 -17.04 1.03 2.81
N ILE A 18 -17.23 0.15 1.84
CA ILE A 18 -16.25 -0.12 0.79
C ILE A 18 -16.73 0.53 -0.51
N ALA A 19 -15.84 1.26 -1.19
CA ALA A 19 -16.09 1.71 -2.55
C ALA A 19 -15.97 0.51 -3.51
N ARG A 20 -17.07 0.15 -4.14
CA ARG A 20 -17.22 -0.96 -5.08
C ARG A 20 -17.27 -0.42 -6.51
N PHE A 21 -16.74 -1.21 -7.43
CA PHE A 21 -16.81 -0.93 -8.86
C PHE A 21 -16.50 -2.19 -9.64
N ILE A 22 -17.46 -2.64 -10.45
CA ILE A 22 -17.35 -3.77 -11.37
C ILE A 22 -17.46 -3.20 -12.79
N PRO A 23 -16.36 -3.16 -13.57
CA PRO A 23 -16.32 -2.48 -14.86
C PRO A 23 -17.30 -3.07 -15.89
N GLU A 24 -17.74 -4.32 -15.71
CA GLU A 24 -18.69 -4.97 -16.60
C GLU A 24 -20.16 -4.56 -16.34
N THR A 25 -20.49 -4.02 -15.15
CA THR A 25 -21.88 -3.77 -14.74
C THR A 25 -22.14 -2.37 -14.21
N ASP A 26 -21.14 -1.71 -13.65
CA ASP A 26 -21.29 -0.44 -12.97
C ASP A 26 -20.89 0.72 -13.88
N GLU A 27 -21.70 1.77 -13.93
CA GLU A 27 -21.35 3.00 -14.63
C GLU A 27 -20.35 3.86 -13.84
N GLU A 28 -20.49 3.87 -12.50
CA GLU A 28 -19.69 4.69 -11.59
C GLU A 28 -19.46 3.95 -10.26
N PRO A 29 -18.37 4.22 -9.53
CA PRO A 29 -18.15 3.62 -8.22
C PRO A 29 -19.23 3.98 -7.21
N HIS A 30 -19.72 2.97 -6.48
CA HIS A 30 -20.72 3.13 -5.42
C HIS A 30 -20.19 2.60 -4.08
N TYR A 31 -20.92 2.89 -3.00
CA TYR A 31 -20.55 2.39 -1.68
C TYR A 31 -21.47 1.25 -1.24
N GLU A 32 -20.86 0.19 -0.72
CA GLU A 32 -21.56 -0.88 -0.04
C GLU A 32 -21.08 -1.01 1.41
N GLU A 33 -21.97 -1.44 2.30
CA GLU A 33 -21.69 -1.59 3.71
C GLU A 33 -21.75 -3.06 4.14
N TYR A 34 -20.72 -3.50 4.87
CA TYR A 34 -20.60 -4.85 5.43
C TYR A 34 -20.38 -4.75 6.93
N THR A 35 -21.24 -5.35 7.71
CA THR A 35 -21.04 -5.45 9.17
C THR A 35 -20.54 -6.84 9.51
N VAL A 36 -19.35 -6.92 10.09
CA VAL A 36 -18.71 -8.19 10.44
C VAL A 36 -18.07 -8.14 11.82
N GLU A 37 -17.99 -9.33 12.44
CA GLU A 37 -17.25 -9.49 13.68
C GLU A 37 -15.75 -9.51 13.42
N ALA A 38 -15.01 -8.71 14.18
CA ALA A 38 -13.55 -8.62 14.13
C ALA A 38 -12.95 -8.52 15.54
N LEU A 39 -11.70 -8.97 15.68
CA LEU A 39 -10.91 -8.72 16.88
C LEU A 39 -10.26 -7.33 16.84
N PRO A 40 -10.01 -6.70 17.99
CA PRO A 40 -9.23 -5.45 18.05
C PRO A 40 -7.86 -5.59 17.38
N THR A 41 -7.26 -6.78 17.45
CA THR A 41 -5.96 -7.12 16.86
C THR A 41 -6.02 -7.56 15.41
N ASP A 42 -7.21 -7.71 14.83
CA ASP A 42 -7.34 -7.99 13.40
C ASP A 42 -6.87 -6.78 12.59
N ARG A 43 -6.44 -7.06 11.36
CA ARG A 43 -6.04 -6.05 10.39
C ARG A 43 -7.22 -5.74 9.48
N VAL A 44 -7.21 -4.56 8.86
CA VAL A 44 -8.18 -4.25 7.80
C VAL A 44 -8.13 -5.32 6.70
N LEU A 45 -6.93 -5.81 6.33
CA LEU A 45 -6.79 -6.92 5.39
C LEU A 45 -7.53 -8.19 5.84
N THR A 46 -7.46 -8.54 7.13
CA THR A 46 -8.17 -9.72 7.68
C THR A 46 -9.68 -9.57 7.49
N VAL A 47 -10.21 -8.38 7.73
CA VAL A 47 -11.64 -8.10 7.57
C VAL A 47 -12.06 -8.11 6.10
N LEU A 48 -11.28 -7.51 5.20
CA LEU A 48 -11.55 -7.55 3.75
C LEU A 48 -11.53 -8.98 3.22
N GLN A 49 -10.59 -9.82 3.69
CA GLN A 49 -10.53 -11.23 3.34
C GLN A 49 -11.76 -11.99 3.85
N LYS A 50 -12.19 -11.74 5.09
CA LYS A 50 -13.41 -12.33 5.65
C LYS A 50 -14.66 -11.94 4.85
N ILE A 51 -14.81 -10.66 4.50
CA ILE A 51 -15.92 -10.19 3.65
C ILE A 51 -15.89 -10.93 2.31
N LYS A 52 -14.71 -11.02 1.68
CA LYS A 52 -14.57 -11.72 0.41
C LYS A 52 -14.93 -13.21 0.48
N ASP A 53 -14.46 -13.89 1.52
CA ASP A 53 -14.58 -15.35 1.60
C ASP A 53 -15.98 -15.80 2.07
N GLU A 54 -16.62 -15.02 2.94
CA GLU A 54 -17.85 -15.44 3.63
C GLU A 54 -19.11 -14.66 3.21
N VAL A 55 -18.96 -13.46 2.66
CA VAL A 55 -20.10 -12.55 2.39
C VAL A 55 -20.25 -12.23 0.91
N ASP A 56 -19.18 -11.74 0.27
CA ASP A 56 -19.20 -11.34 -1.13
C ASP A 56 -17.89 -11.67 -1.86
N GLY A 57 -17.91 -12.79 -2.58
CA GLY A 57 -16.79 -13.29 -3.38
C GLY A 57 -16.37 -12.36 -4.54
N THR A 58 -17.20 -11.39 -4.93
CA THR A 58 -16.90 -10.46 -6.02
C THR A 58 -15.91 -9.36 -5.62
N LEU A 59 -15.80 -9.05 -4.32
CA LEU A 59 -14.90 -8.04 -3.78
C LEU A 59 -13.45 -8.34 -4.18
N THR A 60 -12.80 -7.37 -4.81
CA THR A 60 -11.45 -7.54 -5.36
C THR A 60 -10.45 -6.54 -4.77
N PHE A 61 -9.30 -7.04 -4.34
CA PHE A 61 -8.19 -6.24 -3.83
C PHE A 61 -6.85 -6.98 -3.97
N ARG A 62 -5.74 -6.24 -4.03
CA ARG A 62 -4.39 -6.83 -4.07
C ARG A 62 -3.86 -7.09 -2.66
N ARG A 63 -3.21 -8.24 -2.48
CA ARG A 63 -2.52 -8.66 -1.26
C ARG A 63 -1.49 -9.75 -1.56
N SER A 64 -0.43 -9.80 -0.76
CA SER A 64 0.60 -10.85 -0.83
C SER A 64 1.18 -11.18 0.55
N CYS A 65 2.12 -10.38 1.08
CA CYS A 65 2.88 -10.75 2.30
C CYS A 65 2.10 -10.68 3.63
N ALA A 66 1.01 -9.89 3.68
CA ALA A 66 0.18 -9.64 4.87
C ALA A 66 0.89 -9.09 6.13
N HIS A 67 2.15 -8.64 6.03
CA HIS A 67 2.94 -8.14 7.17
C HIS A 67 3.66 -6.82 6.88
N GLY A 68 3.28 -6.13 5.80
CA GLY A 68 3.69 -4.75 5.52
C GLY A 68 5.03 -4.56 4.82
N ILE A 69 5.45 -5.53 4.00
CA ILE A 69 6.75 -5.51 3.31
C ILE A 69 6.61 -5.34 1.79
N CYS A 70 5.66 -6.02 1.14
CA CYS A 70 5.56 -6.01 -0.32
C CYS A 70 4.85 -4.78 -0.91
N GLY A 71 4.15 -3.99 -0.09
CA GLY A 71 3.46 -2.78 -0.53
C GLY A 71 2.18 -2.99 -1.37
N SER A 72 1.75 -4.23 -1.62
CA SER A 72 0.68 -4.53 -2.58
C SER A 72 -0.72 -4.10 -2.17
N ASP A 73 -0.96 -3.89 -0.89
CA ASP A 73 -2.29 -3.63 -0.31
C ASP A 73 -2.43 -2.18 0.20
N ALA A 74 -1.81 -1.26 -0.53
CA ALA A 74 -2.02 0.17 -0.36
C ALA A 74 -3.47 0.52 -0.71
N MET A 75 -4.16 1.13 0.26
CA MET A 75 -5.56 1.53 0.15
C MET A 75 -5.76 2.87 0.86
N ARG A 76 -6.84 3.56 0.55
CA ARG A 76 -7.27 4.74 1.30
C ARG A 76 -8.27 4.29 2.36
N ILE A 77 -7.82 4.29 3.62
CA ILE A 77 -8.59 3.83 4.78
C ILE A 77 -8.87 5.02 5.69
N ASN A 78 -10.16 5.34 5.88
CA ASN A 78 -10.64 6.55 6.55
C ASN A 78 -9.98 7.82 6.00
N GLY A 79 -9.92 7.92 4.66
CA GLY A 79 -9.41 9.08 3.93
C GLY A 79 -7.89 9.21 3.87
N ARG A 80 -7.12 8.31 4.49
CA ARG A 80 -5.64 8.30 4.48
C ARG A 80 -5.10 7.06 3.79
N ASN A 81 -4.01 7.21 3.03
CA ASN A 81 -3.32 6.07 2.45
C ASN A 81 -2.65 5.26 3.56
N ARG A 82 -2.94 3.96 3.60
CA ARG A 82 -2.43 3.00 4.57
C ARG A 82 -2.23 1.65 3.89
N LEU A 83 -1.38 0.81 4.47
CA LEU A 83 -1.36 -0.61 4.12
C LEU A 83 -2.45 -1.33 4.91
N ALA A 84 -3.36 -2.01 4.22
CA ALA A 84 -4.46 -2.74 4.86
C ALA A 84 -3.95 -3.79 5.86
N CYS A 85 -2.86 -4.47 5.53
CA CYS A 85 -2.20 -5.45 6.39
C CYS A 85 -1.49 -4.85 7.59
N LYS A 86 -1.26 -3.54 7.67
CA LYS A 86 -0.62 -2.92 8.85
C LYS A 86 -1.62 -2.21 9.75
N THR A 87 -2.80 -1.92 9.25
CA THR A 87 -3.82 -1.14 9.96
C THR A 87 -4.65 -2.05 10.84
N LEU A 88 -4.52 -1.92 12.16
CA LEU A 88 -5.29 -2.71 13.12
C LEU A 88 -6.67 -2.09 13.36
N ILE A 89 -7.67 -2.91 13.62
CA ILE A 89 -9.04 -2.45 13.93
C ILE A 89 -9.04 -1.57 15.19
N LYS A 90 -8.28 -1.92 16.22
CA LYS A 90 -8.15 -1.11 17.45
C LYS A 90 -7.59 0.29 17.24
N ASP A 91 -6.87 0.52 16.15
CA ASP A 91 -6.26 1.83 15.83
C ASP A 91 -7.24 2.74 15.05
N LEU A 92 -8.45 2.24 14.75
CA LEU A 92 -9.49 2.95 14.02
C LEU A 92 -10.65 3.33 14.95
N ASN A 93 -11.33 4.43 14.63
CA ASN A 93 -12.56 4.80 15.31
C ASN A 93 -13.74 4.01 14.72
N ILE A 94 -13.99 2.82 15.28
CA ILE A 94 -15.06 1.91 14.85
C ILE A 94 -16.47 2.32 15.29
N LYS A 95 -16.65 3.46 15.98
CA LYS A 95 -17.98 4.02 16.24
C LYS A 95 -18.65 4.56 14.97
N LYS A 96 -17.86 4.73 13.90
CA LYS A 96 -18.31 5.09 12.56
C LYS A 96 -17.85 3.98 11.60
N PRO A 97 -18.52 3.83 10.44
CA PRO A 97 -18.07 2.89 9.42
C PRO A 97 -16.61 3.16 9.03
N VAL A 98 -15.81 2.09 8.94
CA VAL A 98 -14.46 2.14 8.37
C VAL A 98 -14.60 2.27 6.87
N VAL A 99 -14.24 3.43 6.32
CA VAL A 99 -14.32 3.69 4.89
C VAL A 99 -13.06 3.17 4.21
N VAL A 100 -13.22 2.34 3.18
CA VAL A 100 -12.12 1.78 2.39
C VAL A 100 -12.35 2.09 0.91
N GLU A 101 -11.37 2.76 0.31
CA GLU A 101 -11.37 3.15 -1.09
C GLU A 101 -10.03 2.76 -1.74
N ALA A 102 -10.01 2.67 -3.06
CA ALA A 102 -8.78 2.61 -3.83
C ALA A 102 -7.90 3.86 -3.60
N ILE A 103 -6.58 3.71 -3.78
CA ILE A 103 -5.65 4.86 -3.76
C ILE A 103 -5.93 5.81 -4.93
N LYS A 104 -5.73 7.12 -4.72
CA LYS A 104 -6.09 8.17 -5.68
C LYS A 104 -5.01 8.48 -6.71
N GLY A 105 -5.42 9.02 -7.86
CA GLY A 105 -4.51 9.49 -8.90
C GLY A 105 -4.03 8.39 -9.85
N LEU A 106 -4.54 7.17 -9.71
CA LEU A 106 -4.32 6.07 -10.65
C LEU A 106 -5.68 5.61 -11.20
N PRO A 107 -5.75 5.13 -12.46
CA PRO A 107 -6.99 4.62 -13.03
C PRO A 107 -7.56 3.47 -12.20
N LEU A 108 -8.86 3.52 -11.91
CA LEU A 108 -9.54 2.43 -11.18
C LEU A 108 -9.83 1.28 -12.16
N GLU A 109 -9.43 0.06 -11.79
CA GLU A 109 -9.73 -1.15 -12.59
C GLU A 109 -10.96 -1.87 -12.05
N LYS A 110 -10.98 -2.16 -10.75
CA LYS A 110 -12.08 -2.89 -10.08
C LYS A 110 -11.99 -2.74 -8.57
N ASP A 111 -13.07 -2.37 -7.90
CA ASP A 111 -13.18 -2.23 -6.44
C ASP A 111 -12.02 -1.43 -5.81
N LEU A 112 -11.03 -2.13 -5.24
CA LEU A 112 -9.87 -1.55 -4.55
C LEU A 112 -8.57 -1.73 -5.36
N VAL A 113 -8.69 -2.08 -6.64
CA VAL A 113 -7.58 -2.32 -7.57
C VAL A 113 -7.49 -1.18 -8.57
N VAL A 114 -6.29 -0.62 -8.69
CA VAL A 114 -5.95 0.44 -9.64
C VAL A 114 -4.91 -0.06 -10.65
N ASP A 115 -4.85 0.57 -11.81
CA ASP A 115 -3.75 0.40 -12.75
C ASP A 115 -2.49 1.08 -12.19
N MET A 116 -1.46 0.28 -11.94
CA MET A 116 -0.19 0.74 -11.37
C MET A 116 0.81 1.15 -12.45
N GLU A 117 0.49 0.98 -13.72
CA GLU A 117 1.43 1.23 -14.81
C GLU A 117 1.91 2.68 -14.88
N PRO A 118 1.06 3.72 -14.69
CA PRO A 118 1.54 5.10 -14.65
C PRO A 118 2.58 5.34 -13.53
N PHE A 119 2.39 4.69 -12.38
CA PHE A 119 3.34 4.78 -11.26
C PHE A 119 4.68 4.09 -11.60
N PHE A 120 4.64 2.89 -12.18
CA PHE A 120 5.87 2.18 -12.55
C PHE A 120 6.59 2.80 -13.74
N GLN A 121 5.87 3.45 -14.66
CA GLN A 121 6.48 4.20 -15.76
C GLN A 121 7.33 5.34 -15.21
N ALA A 122 6.78 6.19 -14.33
CA ALA A 122 7.54 7.26 -13.68
C ALA A 122 8.76 6.74 -12.90
N TYR A 123 8.65 5.56 -12.27
CA TYR A 123 9.79 4.89 -11.62
C TYR A 123 10.86 4.44 -12.61
N ARG A 124 10.50 3.92 -13.78
CA ARG A 124 11.47 3.47 -14.80
C ARG A 124 12.14 4.65 -15.51
N ASP A 125 11.42 5.75 -15.70
CA ASP A 125 11.91 6.95 -16.36
C ASP A 125 13.08 7.63 -15.61
N VAL A 126 13.22 7.39 -14.30
CA VAL A 126 14.38 7.84 -13.52
C VAL A 126 15.58 6.88 -13.56
N MET A 127 15.56 5.88 -14.44
CA MET A 127 16.61 4.87 -14.63
C MET A 127 17.10 4.25 -13.31
N PRO A 128 16.23 3.50 -12.60
CA PRO A 128 16.50 3.04 -11.24
C PRO A 128 17.41 1.80 -11.21
N PHE A 129 18.59 1.91 -11.82
CA PHE A 129 19.62 0.87 -11.87
C PHE A 129 21.01 1.52 -11.87
N LEU A 130 22.02 0.74 -11.48
CA LEU A 130 23.40 1.22 -11.44
C LEU A 130 23.94 1.37 -12.86
N ILE A 131 24.39 2.57 -13.21
CA ILE A 131 25.09 2.86 -14.46
C ILE A 131 26.54 3.15 -14.09
N SER A 132 27.42 2.18 -14.35
CA SER A 132 28.86 2.30 -14.05
C SER A 132 29.66 2.57 -15.32
N GLU A 133 30.73 3.35 -15.20
CA GLU A 133 31.70 3.53 -16.28
C GLU A 133 32.80 2.45 -16.24
N GLY A 134 33.37 2.13 -17.41
CA GLY A 134 34.52 1.23 -17.55
C GLY A 134 34.17 -0.26 -17.73
N HIS A 135 35.17 -1.12 -17.49
CA HIS A 135 35.02 -2.57 -17.62
C HIS A 135 34.32 -3.19 -16.41
N ASP A 136 33.66 -4.33 -16.63
CA ASP A 136 33.12 -5.13 -15.54
C ASP A 136 34.21 -5.49 -14.53
N PRO A 137 33.95 -5.30 -13.24
CA PRO A 137 34.98 -5.50 -12.24
C PRO A 137 35.21 -7.01 -12.06
N THR A 138 36.47 -7.41 -11.88
CA THR A 138 36.83 -8.81 -11.60
C THR A 138 36.50 -9.24 -10.16
N LYS A 139 36.09 -8.29 -9.32
CA LYS A 139 35.67 -8.42 -7.92
C LYS A 139 34.56 -7.39 -7.61
N GLU A 140 34.10 -7.30 -6.36
CA GLU A 140 33.15 -6.28 -5.92
C GLU A 140 33.71 -4.85 -6.06
N ARG A 141 32.85 -3.87 -6.35
CA ARG A 141 33.20 -2.44 -6.31
C ARG A 141 33.33 -2.02 -4.84
N LEU A 142 34.46 -1.41 -4.47
CA LEU A 142 34.67 -0.91 -3.12
C LEU A 142 33.83 0.34 -2.86
N GLN A 143 33.22 0.43 -1.69
CA GLN A 143 32.46 1.58 -1.21
C GLN A 143 32.72 1.74 0.30
N THR A 144 32.88 2.99 0.77
CA THR A 144 33.07 3.26 2.20
C THR A 144 31.76 3.11 2.97
N ILE A 145 31.84 2.93 4.29
CA ILE A 145 30.65 2.85 5.14
C ILE A 145 29.90 4.19 5.12
N GLU A 146 30.65 5.28 5.10
CA GLU A 146 30.15 6.65 5.04
C GLU A 146 29.37 6.90 3.74
N ASP A 147 29.92 6.51 2.59
CA ASP A 147 29.23 6.65 1.29
C ASP A 147 27.96 5.78 1.23
N ARG A 148 28.04 4.53 1.70
CA ARG A 148 26.87 3.63 1.74
C ARG A 148 25.77 4.19 2.63
N ALA A 149 26.09 4.89 3.71
CA ALA A 149 25.11 5.45 4.62
C ALA A 149 24.28 6.59 3.99
N VAL A 150 24.81 7.32 3.00
CA VAL A 150 24.15 8.49 2.39
C VAL A 150 22.78 8.15 1.80
N PHE A 151 22.67 7.01 1.11
CA PHE A 151 21.42 6.59 0.44
C PHE A 151 20.66 5.50 1.20
N ASP A 152 21.07 5.16 2.42
CA ASP A 152 20.50 4.02 3.18
C ASP A 152 18.99 4.10 3.32
N ASP A 153 18.46 5.27 3.69
CA ASP A 153 17.03 5.39 3.93
C ASP A 153 16.20 5.19 2.67
N THR A 154 16.68 5.72 1.54
CA THR A 154 16.00 5.58 0.25
C THR A 154 15.99 4.15 -0.30
N THR A 155 16.85 3.26 0.21
CA THR A 155 16.80 1.82 -0.13
C THR A 155 15.61 1.08 0.48
N LYS A 156 14.95 1.68 1.49
CA LYS A 156 13.85 1.05 2.24
C LYS A 156 12.49 1.20 1.54
N CYS A 157 12.43 1.88 0.40
CA CYS A 157 11.19 2.05 -0.36
C CYS A 157 10.68 0.69 -0.86
N ILE A 158 9.40 0.40 -0.58
CA ILE A 158 8.73 -0.86 -0.98
C ILE A 158 7.80 -0.69 -2.19
N LEU A 159 7.90 0.45 -2.90
CA LEU A 159 7.12 0.73 -4.12
C LEU A 159 5.59 0.61 -3.95
N CYS A 160 5.04 0.92 -2.78
CA CYS A 160 3.60 0.80 -2.50
C CYS A 160 2.72 1.93 -3.08
N ALA A 161 3.32 2.94 -3.71
CA ALA A 161 2.66 4.15 -4.21
C ALA A 161 1.88 5.02 -3.18
N CYS A 162 1.84 4.68 -1.89
CA CYS A 162 1.11 5.47 -0.88
C CYS A 162 1.50 6.96 -0.87
N CYS A 163 2.78 7.29 -1.02
CA CYS A 163 3.26 8.67 -1.03
C CYS A 163 2.83 9.41 -2.31
N THR A 164 3.05 8.81 -3.48
CA THR A 164 2.65 9.37 -4.79
C THR A 164 1.15 9.61 -4.87
N THR A 165 0.36 8.61 -4.51
CA THR A 165 -1.11 8.69 -4.53
C THR A 165 -1.72 9.52 -3.38
N SER A 166 -0.89 10.05 -2.47
CA SER A 166 -1.31 11.04 -1.47
C SER A 166 -1.02 12.48 -1.86
N CYS A 167 -0.26 12.69 -2.95
CA CYS A 167 0.21 14.00 -3.36
C CYS A 167 -0.83 14.69 -4.26
N PRO A 168 -1.38 15.85 -3.87
CA PRO A 168 -2.33 16.57 -4.71
C PRO A 168 -1.76 17.00 -6.06
N VAL A 169 -0.46 17.31 -6.11
CA VAL A 169 0.23 17.66 -7.36
C VAL A 169 0.17 16.49 -8.34
N PHE A 170 0.37 15.25 -7.87
CA PHE A 170 0.26 14.06 -8.72
C PHE A 170 -1.15 13.83 -9.25
N TRP A 171 -2.18 14.28 -8.54
CA TRP A 171 -3.57 14.15 -8.99
C TRP A 171 -3.93 15.17 -10.07
N SER A 172 -3.29 16.35 -10.04
CA SER A 172 -3.62 17.47 -10.92
C SER A 172 -2.70 17.62 -12.11
N ASP A 173 -1.42 17.28 -11.92
CA ASP A 173 -0.37 17.45 -12.91
C ASP A 173 -0.09 16.12 -13.61
N GLY A 174 -0.28 16.11 -14.93
CA GLY A 174 -0.01 14.93 -15.77
C GLY A 174 1.48 14.67 -16.01
N GLN A 175 2.37 15.56 -15.54
CA GLN A 175 3.83 15.45 -15.78
C GLN A 175 4.65 15.26 -14.50
N TYR A 176 4.04 15.34 -13.31
CA TYR A 176 4.77 15.17 -12.07
C TYR A 176 5.14 13.71 -11.80
N PHE A 177 6.44 13.42 -11.69
CA PHE A 177 6.98 12.08 -11.43
C PHE A 177 6.50 11.44 -10.11
N GLY A 178 6.21 12.26 -9.09
CA GLY A 178 5.80 11.79 -7.78
C GLY A 178 6.95 11.57 -6.79
N PRO A 179 6.66 11.58 -5.47
CA PRO A 179 7.67 11.42 -4.43
C PRO A 179 8.42 10.09 -4.50
N GLN A 180 7.76 9.00 -4.91
CA GLN A 180 8.45 7.71 -4.98
C GLN A 180 9.52 7.70 -6.07
N ALA A 181 9.24 8.20 -7.26
CA ALA A 181 10.22 8.25 -8.34
C ALA A 181 11.44 9.10 -7.93
N ILE A 182 11.22 10.22 -7.22
CA ILE A 182 12.28 11.05 -6.65
C ILE A 182 13.12 10.29 -5.62
N VAL A 183 12.50 9.49 -4.74
CA VAL A 183 13.22 8.59 -3.80
C VAL A 183 14.01 7.53 -4.56
N GLY A 184 13.44 6.96 -5.63
CA GLY A 184 14.12 6.02 -6.52
C GLY A 184 15.36 6.63 -7.17
N ALA A 185 15.24 7.86 -7.69
CA ALA A 185 16.34 8.60 -8.29
C ALA A 185 17.43 8.93 -7.25
N HIS A 186 17.03 9.44 -6.07
CA HIS A 186 17.96 9.76 -4.98
C HIS A 186 18.85 8.55 -4.62
N ARG A 187 18.27 7.35 -4.55
CA ARG A 187 19.03 6.12 -4.24
C ARG A 187 20.18 5.85 -5.21
N PHE A 188 20.12 6.33 -6.45
CA PHE A 188 21.17 6.15 -7.46
C PHE A 188 22.04 7.39 -7.65
N ILE A 189 21.48 8.60 -7.53
CA ILE A 189 22.24 9.86 -7.63
C ILE A 189 23.31 9.97 -6.54
N PHE A 190 23.03 9.47 -5.34
CA PHE A 190 23.93 9.54 -4.19
C PHE A 190 24.71 8.24 -3.94
N ASP A 191 24.65 7.26 -4.85
CA ASP A 191 25.47 6.05 -4.78
C ASP A 191 26.84 6.32 -5.44
N SER A 192 27.94 6.11 -4.72
CA SER A 192 29.30 6.42 -5.20
C SER A 192 29.89 5.41 -6.20
N ARG A 193 29.12 4.40 -6.62
CA ARG A 193 29.56 3.25 -7.42
C ARG A 193 29.26 3.38 -8.91
#